data_AF-A0A354SN64-F1
#
_entry.id   AF-A0A354SN64-F1
#
_cell.length_a   1.000
_cell.length_b   1.000
_cell.length_c   1.000
_cell.angle_alpha   90.00
_cell.angle_beta   90.00
_cell.angle_gamma   90.00
#
_symmetry.space_group_name_H-M   'P 1'
#
loop_
_entity.id
_entity.type
_entity.pdbx_description
1 polymer ?
#
loop_
_entity_poly.entity_id
_entity_poly.type
_entity_poly.pdbx_seq_one_letter_code
_entity_poly.pdbx_strand_id
1 'polypeptide(L)' 'MIKEEKDTIMIVKDYVLVAPQLTHKEDWVRGQIIGIEDNPFRGNVITVRMEDGNVYWDVVNNFKEIK' A
#
# COMPACT_ATOMS: atom_id res chain seq x y z
N MET A 1 10.48 25.76 6.56
CA MET A 1 9.80 24.72 7.37
C MET A 1 10.03 23.40 6.67
N ILE A 2 10.90 22.55 7.21
CA ILE A 2 11.14 21.22 6.63
C ILE A 2 10.10 20.31 7.28
N LYS A 3 9.16 19.79 6.49
CA LYS A 3 8.31 18.68 6.94
C LYS A 3 9.24 17.47 7.04
N GLU A 4 9.39 16.90 8.23
CA GLU A 4 9.99 15.57 8.36
C GLU A 4 9.12 14.59 7.58
N GLU A 5 9.60 14.14 6.43
CA GLU A 5 9.09 12.94 5.79
C GLU A 5 9.49 11.77 6.68
N LYS A 6 8.49 11.16 7.31
CA LYS A 6 8.70 9.95 8.09
C LYS A 6 8.87 8.81 7.08
N ASP A 7 10.07 8.27 6.97
CA ASP A 7 10.33 7.07 6.17
C ASP A 7 9.38 5.96 6.62
N THR A 8 8.41 5.65 5.77
CA THR A 8 7.38 4.64 6.01
C THR A 8 7.98 3.30 5.58
N ILE A 9 8.09 2.34 6.50
CA ILE A 9 8.74 1.05 6.23
C ILE A 9 7.64 0.01 6.07
N MET A 10 7.22 -0.20 4.83
CA MET A 10 6.35 -1.32 4.47
C MET A 10 7.19 -2.56 4.15
N ILE A 11 6.81 -3.73 4.67
CA ILE A 11 7.49 -5.00 4.41
C ILE A 11 6.50 -6.08 3.94
N VAL A 12 7.00 -7.06 3.20
CA VAL A 12 6.19 -8.21 2.77
C VAL A 12 5.67 -8.97 3.98
N LYS A 13 4.41 -9.45 3.91
CA LYS A 13 3.58 -10.07 4.95
C LYS A 13 2.92 -9.13 5.94
N ASP A 14 3.29 -7.85 6.00
CA ASP A 14 2.56 -6.86 6.79
C ASP A 14 1.18 -6.59 6.20
N TYR A 15 0.31 -6.05 7.05
CA TYR A 15 -1.00 -5.60 6.62
C TYR A 15 -1.04 -4.09 6.49
N VAL A 16 -1.65 -3.64 5.41
CA VAL A 16 -1.86 -2.23 5.11
C VAL A 16 -3.32 -1.99 4.78
N LEU A 17 -3.72 -0.72 4.87
CA LEU A 17 -4.96 -0.24 4.35
C LEU A 17 -4.78 0.19 2.89
N VAL A 18 -5.62 -0.32 2.00
CA VAL A 18 -5.65 -0.03 0.56
C VAL A 18 -6.69 1.07 0.30
N ALA A 19 -6.32 2.05 -0.53
CA ALA A 19 -7.15 3.22 -0.75
C ALA A 19 -8.52 2.91 -1.41
N PRO A 20 -9.59 3.64 -1.03
CA PRO A 20 -10.92 3.54 -1.63
C PRO A 20 -10.92 3.59 -3.17
N GLN A 21 -10.16 4.51 -3.76
CA GLN A 21 -10.08 4.68 -5.22
C GLN A 21 -9.44 3.49 -5.94
N LEU A 22 -8.58 2.73 -5.27
CA LEU A 22 -7.93 1.55 -5.83
C LEU A 22 -8.85 0.32 -5.73
N THR A 23 -9.65 0.24 -4.68
CA THR A 23 -10.54 -0.90 -4.40
C THR A 23 -11.99 -0.71 -4.85
N HIS A 24 -12.36 0.52 -5.24
CA HIS A 24 -13.73 0.95 -5.51
C HIS A 24 -14.70 0.73 -4.33
N LYS A 25 -14.18 0.80 -3.10
CA LYS A 25 -14.95 0.75 -1.85
C LYS A 25 -15.10 2.16 -1.28
N GLU A 26 -15.98 2.32 -0.29
CA GLU A 26 -16.14 3.60 0.42
C GLU A 26 -15.00 3.85 1.41
N ASP A 27 -14.57 2.79 2.11
CA ASP A 27 -13.54 2.86 3.14
C ASP A 27 -12.21 2.29 2.69
N TRP A 28 -11.18 2.66 3.46
CA TRP A 28 -9.86 2.04 3.39
C TRP A 28 -9.96 0.60 3.89
N VAL A 29 -9.55 -0.36 3.06
CA VAL A 29 -9.74 -1.79 3.35
C VAL A 29 -8.42 -2.51 3.59
N ARG A 30 -8.40 -3.43 4.54
CA ARG A 30 -7.19 -4.16 4.94
C ARG A 30 -6.80 -5.23 3.92
N GLY A 31 -5.52 -5.29 3.58
CA GLY A 31 -4.94 -6.38 2.79
C GLY A 31 -3.50 -6.66 3.21
N GLN A 32 -2.97 -7.83 2.81
CA GLN A 32 -1.61 -8.27 3.13
C GLN A 32 -0.65 -7.94 1.98
N ILE A 33 0.48 -7.33 2.29
CA ILE A 33 1.55 -7.09 1.31
C ILE A 33 2.14 -8.44 0.87
N ILE A 34 2.14 -8.69 -0.43
CA ILE A 34 2.73 -9.88 -1.04
C ILE A 34 3.92 -9.55 -1.94
N GLY A 35 4.16 -8.27 -2.23
CA GLY A 35 5.30 -7.83 -3.04
C GLY A 35 5.58 -6.35 -2.89
N ILE A 36 6.85 -6.00 -3.00
CA ILE A 36 7.36 -4.62 -3.03
C ILE A 36 8.38 -4.57 -4.17
N GLU A 37 8.15 -3.67 -5.13
CA GLU A 37 9.02 -3.46 -6.28
C GLU A 37 9.52 -2.01 -6.27
N ASP A 38 10.84 -1.82 -6.40
CA ASP A 38 11.43 -0.52 -6.67
C ASP A 38 11.31 -0.20 -8.16
N ASN A 39 10.28 0.56 -8.53
CA ASN A 39 10.05 0.93 -9.91
C ASN A 39 10.79 2.23 -10.26
N PRO A 40 11.69 2.24 -11.26
CA PRO A 40 12.56 3.38 -11.54
C PRO A 40 11.83 4.64 -12.04
N PHE A 41 10.55 4.54 -12.41
CA PHE A 41 9.75 5.67 -12.90
C PHE A 41 8.71 6.16 -11.90
N ARG A 42 8.20 5.25 -11.06
CA ARG A 42 7.06 5.53 -10.16
C ARG A 42 7.40 5.42 -8.67
N GLY A 43 8.63 4.99 -8.33
CA GLY A 43 9.05 4.70 -6.96
C GLY A 43 8.55 3.34 -6.48
N ASN A 44 8.47 3.15 -5.16
CA ASN A 44 8.05 1.88 -4.57
C ASN A 44 6.59 1.55 -4.92
N VAL A 45 6.39 0.43 -5.63
CA VAL A 45 5.10 -0.16 -5.93
C VAL A 45 4.83 -1.29 -4.95
N ILE A 46 3.70 -1.22 -4.26
CA ILE A 46 3.27 -2.21 -3.26
C ILE A 46 2.19 -3.08 -3.89
N THR A 47 2.32 -4.40 -3.79
CA THR A 47 1.31 -5.37 -4.21
C THR A 47 0.66 -5.99 -2.97
N VAL A 48 -0.67 -5.92 -2.90
CA VAL A 48 -1.47 -6.32 -1.74
C VAL A 48 -2.54 -7.33 -2.13
N ARG A 49 -2.64 -8.42 -1.37
CA ARG A 49 -3.71 -9.43 -1.48
C ARG A 49 -4.79 -9.17 -0.43
N MET A 50 -6.04 -9.13 -0.87
CA MET A 50 -7.23 -8.95 -0.04
C MET A 50 -7.76 -10.29 0.48
N GLU A 51 -8.62 -10.24 1.50
CA GLU A 51 -9.26 -11.44 2.08
C GLU A 51 -10.19 -12.16 1.09
N ASP A 52 -10.84 -11.41 0.18
CA ASP A 52 -11.68 -11.95 -0.89
C ASP A 52 -10.89 -12.55 -2.06
N GLY A 53 -9.55 -12.52 -1.99
CA GLY A 53 -8.65 -13.04 -3.01
C GLY A 53 -8.27 -12.03 -4.10
N ASN A 54 -8.86 -10.84 -4.13
CA ASN A 54 -8.46 -9.78 -5.07
C ASN A 54 -7.02 -9.31 -4.78
N VAL A 55 -6.34 -8.83 -5.82
CA VAL A 55 -4.98 -8.29 -5.71
C VAL A 55 -4.96 -6.89 -6.29
N TYR A 56 -4.41 -5.94 -5.53
CA TYR A 56 -4.23 -4.56 -5.92
C TYR A 56 -2.76 -4.18 -5.87
N TRP A 57 -2.32 -3.30 -6.77
CA TRP A 57 -0.96 -2.77 -6.77
C TRP A 57 -0.94 -1.31 -7.21
N ASP A 58 -0.15 -0.50 -6.53
CA ASP A 58 0.13 0.88 -6.96
C ASP A 58 1.34 1.44 -6.18
N VAL A 59 1.66 2.70 -6.42
CA VAL A 59 2.65 3.44 -5.62
C VAL A 59 2.24 3.55 -4.16
N VAL A 60 3.23 3.61 -3.27
CA VAL A 60 3.07 3.62 -1.80
C VAL A 60 2.03 4.62 -1.27
N ASN A 61 1.80 5.74 -1.95
CA ASN A 61 0.83 6.77 -1.56
C ASN A 61 -0.64 6.29 -1.54
N ASN A 62 -0.95 5.18 -2.21
CA ASN A 62 -2.28 4.55 -2.19
C ASN A 62 -2.43 3.49 -1.08
N PHE A 63 -1.49 3.44 -0.15
CA PHE A 63 -1.48 2.53 1.00
C PHE A 63 -1.22 3.30 2.30
N LYS A 64 -1.75 2.79 3.42
CA LYS A 64 -1.45 3.28 4.77
C LYS A 64 -1.05 2.13 5.67
N GLU A 65 -0.04 2.35 6.51
CA GLU A 65 0.29 1.42 7.59
C GLU A 65 -0.88 1.30 8.58
N ILE A 66 -1.06 0.10 9.13
CA ILE A 66 -1.90 -0.13 10.29
C ILE A 66 -1.00 0.03 11.52
N LYS A 67 -1.30 1.01 12.38
CA LYS A 67 -0.61 1.20 13.66
C LYS A 67 -1.13 0.28 14.74
#